data_AF-A0A920DNW3-F1
#
_entry.id   AF-A0A920DNW3-F1
#
_cell.length_a   1.000
_cell.length_b   1.000
_cell.length_c   1.000
_cell.angle_alpha   90.00
_cell.angle_beta   90.00
_cell.angle_gamma   90.00
#
_symmetry.space_group_name_H-M   'P 1'
#
loop_
_entity.id
_entity.type
_entity.pdbx_description
1 polymer ?
#
loop_
_entity_poly.entity_id
_entity_poly.type
_entity_poly.pdbx_seq_one_letter_code
_entity_poly.pdbx_strand_id
1 'polypeptide(L)'
;MTAPKDIFIPPLNREIGSSHPINQVKTELTELLTSFGFSVAEGPEVETEEYNFDKLNIPATHPAREMHDTFYVNNKSQVLRTHTSPVQVRTMLESTPPIAVVSPGKVYRKDDDATHLPMFHQIEGLYVDEDVNFAHLKDLIYKICHSLFGEEAQLRFRPSYFPFTEPSAEVDVLFGDKWLEILGCGVVNPKV
;
A
#
# COMPACT_ATOMS: atom_id res chain seq x y z
N MET A 1 44.22 -48.35 -22.68
CA MET A 1 42.92 -48.32 -21.98
C MET A 1 42.73 -46.90 -21.47
N THR A 2 41.78 -46.16 -22.02
CA THR A 2 41.46 -44.79 -21.56
C THR A 2 40.84 -44.87 -20.16
N ALA A 3 41.33 -44.05 -19.23
CA ALA A 3 40.81 -43.95 -17.88
C ALA A 3 39.29 -43.65 -17.92
N PRO A 4 38.49 -44.22 -17.00
CA PRO A 4 37.07 -43.89 -16.90
C PRO A 4 36.92 -42.38 -16.70
N LYS A 5 36.09 -41.73 -17.51
CA LYS A 5 35.70 -40.33 -17.28
C LYS A 5 34.93 -40.29 -15.97
N ASP A 6 35.32 -39.40 -15.06
CA ASP A 6 34.52 -39.06 -13.90
C ASP A 6 33.19 -38.46 -14.38
N ILE A 7 32.11 -39.24 -14.24
CA ILE A 7 30.75 -38.79 -14.53
C ILE A 7 30.20 -38.22 -13.22
N PHE A 8 30.18 -36.90 -13.11
CA PHE A 8 29.44 -36.21 -12.06
C PHE A 8 27.95 -36.29 -12.40
N ILE A 9 27.20 -37.11 -11.66
CA ILE A 9 25.74 -37.11 -11.74
C ILE A 9 25.26 -35.83 -11.04
N PRO A 10 24.59 -34.90 -11.74
CA PRO A 10 24.04 -33.72 -11.10
C PRO A 10 23.11 -34.15 -9.97
N PRO A 11 23.21 -33.55 -8.78
CA PRO A 11 22.37 -33.93 -7.65
C PRO A 11 20.90 -33.79 -8.03
N LEU A 12 20.08 -34.72 -7.54
CA LEU A 12 18.64 -34.66 -7.72
C LEU A 12 18.12 -33.38 -7.05
N ASN A 13 17.89 -32.35 -7.84
CA ASN A 13 17.41 -31.08 -7.35
C ASN A 13 15.93 -31.24 -7.04
N ARG A 14 15.60 -31.39 -5.75
CA ARG A 14 14.21 -31.26 -5.29
C ARG A 14 13.89 -29.78 -5.45
N GLU A 15 13.20 -29.41 -6.52
CA GLU A 15 12.92 -28.00 -6.83
C GLU A 15 12.37 -27.28 -5.59
N ILE A 16 13.17 -26.32 -5.10
CA ILE A 16 12.77 -25.46 -4.00
C ILE A 16 11.87 -24.40 -4.62
N GLY A 17 10.61 -24.35 -4.18
CA GLY A 17 9.68 -23.31 -4.61
C GLY A 17 10.19 -21.91 -4.26
N SER A 18 9.70 -20.89 -4.96
CA SER A 18 10.05 -19.49 -4.70
C SER A 18 8.81 -18.69 -4.33
N SER A 19 8.98 -17.67 -3.48
CA SER A 19 7.90 -16.74 -3.15
C SER A 19 7.58 -15.85 -4.34
N HIS A 20 6.31 -15.53 -4.54
CA HIS A 20 5.88 -14.57 -5.56
C HIS A 20 6.50 -13.18 -5.28
N PRO A 21 7.02 -12.44 -6.28
CA PRO A 21 7.67 -11.14 -6.06
C PRO A 21 6.82 -10.14 -5.25
N ILE A 22 5.51 -10.06 -5.53
CA ILE A 22 4.59 -9.24 -4.72
C ILE A 22 4.59 -9.66 -3.26
N ASN A 23 4.61 -10.97 -2.97
CA ASN A 23 4.64 -11.43 -1.58
C ASN A 23 5.97 -11.11 -0.92
N GLN A 24 7.09 -11.15 -1.65
CA GLN A 24 8.39 -10.75 -1.12
C GLN A 24 8.37 -9.29 -0.65
N VAL A 25 8.01 -8.36 -1.54
CA VAL A 25 7.94 -6.92 -1.22
C VAL A 25 6.91 -6.62 -0.14
N LYS A 26 5.74 -7.27 -0.21
CA LYS A 26 4.69 -7.10 0.80
C LYS A 26 5.14 -7.56 2.18
N THR A 27 5.79 -8.72 2.27
CA THR A 27 6.34 -9.24 3.52
C THR A 27 7.42 -8.31 4.05
N GLU A 28 8.37 -7.90 3.22
CA GLU A 28 9.46 -7.00 3.61
C GLU A 28 8.95 -5.68 4.19
N LEU A 29 8.00 -5.01 3.50
CA LEU A 29 7.42 -3.76 3.97
C LEU A 29 6.57 -3.93 5.24
N THR A 30 5.83 -5.04 5.34
CA THR A 30 5.03 -5.33 6.53
C THR A 30 5.92 -5.61 7.74
N GLU A 31 7.00 -6.37 7.55
CA GLU A 31 7.99 -6.66 8.60
C GLU A 31 8.73 -5.40 9.05
N LEU A 32 9.11 -4.52 8.10
CA LEU A 32 9.73 -3.23 8.41
C LEU A 32 8.81 -2.38 9.29
N LEU A 33 7.55 -2.20 8.90
CA LEU A 33 6.58 -1.41 9.69
C LEU A 33 6.29 -2.06 11.04
N THR A 34 6.22 -3.39 11.10
CA THR A 34 6.06 -4.13 12.36
C THR A 34 7.24 -3.90 13.29
N SER A 35 8.47 -3.80 12.75
CA SER A 35 9.66 -3.47 13.54
C SER A 35 9.62 -2.06 14.14
N PHE A 36 8.82 -1.14 13.57
CA PHE A 36 8.55 0.19 14.11
C PHE A 36 7.34 0.24 15.05
N GLY A 37 6.71 -0.91 15.35
CA GLY A 37 5.59 -1.01 16.27
C GLY A 37 4.20 -0.96 15.62
N PHE A 38 4.10 -1.02 14.29
CA PHE A 38 2.81 -1.16 13.62
C PHE A 38 2.27 -2.59 13.80
N SER A 39 0.96 -2.73 13.96
CA SER A 39 0.28 -4.02 13.90
C SER A 39 -0.38 -4.23 12.54
N VAL A 40 -0.47 -5.48 12.09
CA VAL A 40 -1.12 -5.81 10.82
C VAL A 40 -2.64 -5.83 11.03
N ALA A 41 -3.35 -5.06 10.22
CA ALA A 41 -4.81 -5.02 10.21
C ALA A 41 -5.35 -5.49 8.84
N GLU A 42 -6.33 -6.39 8.90
CA GLU A 42 -7.00 -6.94 7.71
C GLU A 42 -8.47 -6.53 7.68
N GLY A 43 -9.04 -6.52 6.48
CA GLY A 43 -10.47 -6.28 6.30
C GLY A 43 -10.96 -6.81 4.96
N PRO A 44 -12.27 -6.76 4.73
CA PRO A 44 -12.88 -7.39 3.57
C PRO A 44 -12.47 -6.70 2.27
N GLU A 45 -12.51 -7.45 1.17
CA GLU A 45 -12.31 -6.91 -0.18
C GLU A 45 -13.61 -6.32 -0.76
N VAL A 46 -14.77 -6.83 -0.31
CA VAL A 46 -16.09 -6.27 -0.61
C VAL A 46 -16.48 -5.33 0.52
N GLU A 47 -16.63 -4.05 0.20
CA GLU A 47 -16.91 -2.98 1.15
C GLU A 47 -18.25 -2.28 0.85
N THR A 48 -18.75 -1.55 1.84
CA THR A 48 -19.86 -0.60 1.60
C THR A 48 -19.30 0.74 1.14
N GLU A 49 -20.12 1.54 0.44
CA GLU A 49 -19.72 2.91 0.06
C GLU A 49 -19.40 3.79 1.28
N GLU A 50 -20.03 3.50 2.42
CA GLU A 50 -19.79 4.21 3.68
C GLU A 50 -18.33 4.10 4.12
N TYR A 51 -17.78 2.88 4.17
CA TYR A 51 -16.39 2.67 4.59
C TYR A 51 -15.39 2.97 3.49
N ASN A 52 -15.71 2.65 2.23
CA ASN A 52 -14.81 2.89 1.10
C ASN A 52 -14.71 4.36 0.70
N PHE A 53 -15.71 5.19 1.04
CA PHE A 53 -15.71 6.57 0.58
C PHE A 53 -16.21 7.59 1.61
N ASP A 54 -17.41 7.41 2.18
CA ASP A 54 -18.05 8.47 2.99
C ASP A 54 -17.21 8.83 4.22
N LYS A 55 -16.74 7.81 4.96
CA LYS A 55 -15.88 8.00 6.15
C LYS A 55 -14.48 8.51 5.82
N LEU A 56 -14.10 8.55 4.55
CA LEU A 56 -12.82 9.07 4.06
C LEU A 56 -12.98 10.47 3.44
N ASN A 57 -14.09 11.14 3.73
CA ASN A 57 -14.40 12.48 3.23
C ASN A 57 -14.41 12.57 1.68
N ILE A 58 -14.68 11.46 0.99
CA ILE A 58 -14.82 11.41 -0.47
C ILE A 58 -16.31 11.64 -0.78
N PRO A 59 -16.75 12.77 -1.36
CA PRO A 59 -18.18 13.01 -1.57
C PRO A 59 -18.80 12.13 -2.68
N ALA A 60 -20.13 12.00 -2.68
CA ALA A 60 -20.87 11.26 -3.72
C ALA A 60 -20.62 11.76 -5.15
N THR A 61 -20.27 13.04 -5.31
CA THR A 61 -19.94 13.67 -6.60
C THR A 61 -18.48 13.50 -7.01
N HIS A 62 -17.68 12.77 -6.24
CA HIS A 62 -16.26 12.58 -6.53
C HIS A 62 -16.08 11.61 -7.71
N PRO A 63 -15.20 11.93 -8.69
CA PRO A 63 -14.98 11.07 -9.87
C PRO A 63 -14.64 9.62 -9.53
N ALA A 64 -13.84 9.39 -8.48
CA ALA A 64 -13.50 8.04 -8.02
C ALA A 64 -14.71 7.12 -7.67
N ARG A 65 -15.90 7.68 -7.43
CA ARG A 65 -17.14 6.92 -7.19
C ARG A 65 -17.89 6.57 -8.48
N GLU A 66 -17.42 7.03 -9.63
CA GLU A 66 -18.10 6.75 -10.90
C GLU A 66 -17.97 5.26 -11.27
N MET A 67 -18.99 4.72 -11.96
CA MET A 67 -19.04 3.30 -12.37
C MET A 67 -17.99 2.93 -13.43
N HIS A 68 -17.27 3.92 -13.96
CA HIS A 68 -16.16 3.69 -14.86
C HIS A 68 -14.83 3.47 -14.11
N ASP A 69 -14.73 3.87 -12.83
CA ASP A 69 -13.54 3.73 -11.99
C ASP A 69 -13.68 2.60 -10.95
N THR A 70 -14.89 2.40 -10.41
CA THR A 70 -15.17 1.47 -9.30
C THR A 70 -16.04 0.27 -9.72
N PHE A 71 -15.68 -0.92 -9.24
CA PHE A 71 -16.50 -2.13 -9.39
C PHE A 71 -17.63 -2.18 -8.35
N TYR A 72 -18.84 -1.83 -8.80
CA TYR A 72 -20.05 -2.03 -8.02
C TYR A 72 -20.56 -3.48 -8.12
N VAL A 73 -20.83 -4.11 -6.97
CA VAL A 73 -21.28 -5.50 -6.84
C VAL A 73 -22.61 -5.59 -6.10
N ASN A 74 -23.20 -6.79 -6.03
CA ASN A 74 -24.46 -7.05 -5.32
C ASN A 74 -25.58 -6.06 -5.67
N ASN A 75 -25.91 -5.97 -6.97
CA ASN A 75 -26.89 -5.02 -7.50
C ASN A 75 -26.61 -3.56 -7.11
N LYS A 76 -25.33 -3.17 -7.04
CA LYS A 76 -24.84 -1.83 -6.68
C LYS A 76 -25.05 -1.46 -5.21
N SER A 77 -25.21 -2.44 -4.32
CA SER A 77 -25.28 -2.18 -2.86
C SER A 77 -23.90 -2.17 -2.19
N GLN A 78 -22.87 -2.69 -2.86
CA GLN A 78 -21.50 -2.80 -2.35
C GLN A 78 -20.49 -2.54 -3.46
N VAL A 79 -19.23 -2.37 -3.09
CA VAL A 79 -18.10 -2.15 -4.00
C VAL A 79 -16.97 -3.13 -3.73
N LEU A 80 -16.18 -3.48 -4.74
CA LEU A 80 -14.83 -3.96 -4.48
C LEU A 80 -13.97 -2.78 -4.06
N ARG A 81 -13.25 -2.89 -2.95
CA ARG A 81 -12.50 -1.76 -2.38
C ARG A 81 -11.46 -1.22 -3.35
N THR A 82 -11.37 0.11 -3.43
CA THR A 82 -10.44 0.83 -4.32
C THR A 82 -9.08 1.13 -3.69
N HIS A 83 -9.00 0.94 -2.37
CA HIS A 83 -7.86 1.16 -1.49
C HIS A 83 -8.07 0.38 -0.16
N THR A 84 -7.05 0.25 0.69
CA THR A 84 -7.15 -0.49 1.97
C THR A 84 -7.51 0.40 3.16
N SER A 85 -7.73 1.70 2.94
CA SER A 85 -8.19 2.67 3.95
C SER A 85 -9.47 2.30 4.73
N PRO A 86 -10.43 1.51 4.22
CA PRO A 86 -11.58 1.04 5.02
C PRO A 86 -11.17 0.32 6.29
N VAL A 87 -10.04 -0.39 6.26
CA VAL A 87 -9.48 -1.07 7.44
C VAL A 87 -9.06 -0.07 8.50
N GLN A 88 -8.44 1.04 8.10
CA GLN A 88 -8.01 2.11 9.01
C GLN A 88 -9.21 2.73 9.73
N VAL A 89 -10.29 3.00 9.00
CA VAL A 89 -11.53 3.53 9.55
C VAL A 89 -12.15 2.57 10.58
N ARG A 90 -12.19 1.27 10.28
CA ARG A 90 -12.67 0.24 11.22
C ARG A 90 -11.80 0.21 12.48
N THR A 91 -10.48 0.24 12.32
CA THR A 91 -9.54 0.30 13.45
C THR A 91 -9.78 1.54 14.32
N MET A 92 -9.99 2.71 13.72
CA MET A 92 -10.25 3.96 14.47
C MET A 92 -11.60 3.95 15.19
N LEU A 93 -12.59 3.20 14.71
CA LEU A 93 -13.89 3.04 15.38
C LEU A 93 -13.84 2.04 16.54
N GLU A 94 -12.95 1.05 16.46
CA GLU A 94 -12.83 -0.04 17.42
C GLU A 94 -11.74 0.20 18.49
N SER A 95 -10.87 1.19 18.27
CA SER A 95 -9.70 1.47 19.11
C SER A 95 -9.58 2.95 19.47
N THR A 96 -8.85 3.23 20.55
CA THR A 96 -8.46 4.61 20.92
C THR A 96 -6.96 4.81 20.67
N PRO A 97 -6.49 6.02 20.34
CA PRO A 97 -5.06 6.32 20.25
C PRO A 97 -4.29 5.89 21.52
N PRO A 98 -3.01 5.48 21.38
CA PRO A 98 -2.23 5.43 20.14
C PRO A 98 -2.63 4.27 19.20
N ILE A 99 -2.74 4.56 17.90
CA ILE A 99 -3.03 3.59 16.85
C ILE A 99 -1.85 3.56 15.88
N ALA A 100 -1.26 2.38 15.64
CA ALA A 100 -0.27 2.16 14.60
C ALA A 100 -0.63 0.87 13.84
N VAL A 101 -1.17 1.00 12.63
CA VAL A 101 -1.61 -0.15 11.83
C VAL A 101 -1.14 -0.09 10.40
N VAL A 102 -0.79 -1.24 9.85
CA VAL A 102 -0.51 -1.45 8.42
C VAL A 102 -1.54 -2.39 7.84
N SER A 103 -2.12 -2.03 6.69
CA SER A 103 -3.10 -2.84 5.97
C SER A 103 -2.62 -3.17 4.56
N PRO A 104 -1.90 -4.30 4.39
CA PRO A 104 -1.55 -4.82 3.08
C PRO A 104 -2.74 -5.59 2.48
N GLY A 105 -3.07 -5.38 1.22
CA GLY A 105 -4.21 -6.06 0.63
C GLY A 105 -4.41 -5.85 -0.86
N LYS A 106 -5.28 -6.67 -1.44
CA LYS A 106 -5.76 -6.50 -2.81
C LYS A 106 -6.72 -5.34 -2.90
N VAL A 107 -6.67 -4.62 -4.01
CA VAL A 107 -7.56 -3.52 -4.34
C VAL A 107 -7.93 -3.61 -5.81
N TYR A 108 -9.05 -2.97 -6.17
CA TYR A 108 -9.68 -3.14 -7.46
C TYR A 108 -10.02 -1.79 -8.08
N ARG A 109 -9.69 -1.63 -9.36
CA ARG A 109 -10.05 -0.45 -10.17
C ARG A 109 -10.40 -0.89 -11.57
N LYS A 110 -11.30 -0.18 -12.22
CA LYS A 110 -11.76 -0.55 -13.56
C LYS A 110 -10.88 0.07 -14.66
N ASP A 111 -9.57 -0.11 -14.48
CA ASP A 111 -8.53 0.26 -15.44
C ASP A 111 -7.92 -1.02 -16.01
N ASP A 112 -7.80 -1.10 -17.35
CA ASP A 112 -7.21 -2.26 -18.03
C ASP A 112 -6.42 -1.77 -19.25
N ASP A 113 -5.11 -1.57 -19.05
CA ASP A 113 -4.16 -1.22 -20.10
C ASP A 113 -2.79 -1.88 -19.85
N ALA A 114 -1.78 -1.54 -20.65
CA ALA A 114 -0.45 -2.16 -20.56
C ALA A 114 0.24 -1.99 -19.19
N THR A 115 -0.17 -1.00 -18.40
CA THR A 115 0.40 -0.66 -17.08
C THR A 115 -0.62 -0.75 -15.94
N HIS A 116 -1.91 -0.86 -16.24
CA HIS A 116 -2.98 -0.93 -15.26
C HIS A 116 -3.64 -2.30 -15.27
N LEU A 117 -3.67 -2.93 -14.09
CA LEU A 117 -4.39 -4.17 -13.87
C LEU A 117 -5.67 -3.89 -13.08
N PRO A 118 -6.78 -4.59 -13.38
CA PRO A 118 -8.03 -4.37 -12.67
C PRO A 118 -7.99 -4.82 -11.20
N MET A 119 -6.99 -5.62 -10.84
CA MET A 119 -6.64 -5.99 -9.48
C MET A 119 -5.14 -5.82 -9.27
N PHE A 120 -4.77 -5.13 -8.20
CA PHE A 120 -3.39 -4.99 -7.75
C PHE A 120 -3.32 -4.98 -6.22
N HIS A 121 -2.14 -4.74 -5.66
CA HIS A 121 -1.93 -4.76 -4.21
C HIS A 121 -1.52 -3.37 -3.73
N GLN A 122 -2.07 -2.95 -2.61
CA GLN A 122 -1.65 -1.75 -1.89
C GLN A 122 -1.27 -2.11 -0.45
N ILE A 123 -0.43 -1.27 0.13
CA ILE A 123 -0.08 -1.30 1.54
C ILE A 123 -0.29 0.11 2.04
N GLU A 124 -1.18 0.27 3.01
CA GLU A 124 -1.40 1.57 3.65
C GLU A 124 -1.05 1.48 5.13
N GLY A 125 -0.44 2.55 5.65
CA GLY A 125 -0.12 2.69 7.06
C GLY A 125 -0.89 3.86 7.67
N LEU A 126 -1.39 3.67 8.89
CA LEU A 126 -2.01 4.72 9.71
C LEU A 126 -1.28 4.77 11.05
N TYR A 127 -0.84 5.97 11.43
CA TYR A 127 -0.35 6.26 12.78
C TYR A 127 -1.10 7.48 13.34
N VAL A 128 -1.75 7.28 14.49
CA VAL A 128 -2.53 8.31 15.19
C VAL A 128 -2.10 8.32 16.65
N ASP A 129 -1.60 9.46 17.11
CA ASP A 129 -1.16 9.69 18.47
C ASP A 129 -1.16 11.20 18.77
N GLU A 130 -0.85 11.58 20.00
CA GLU A 130 -0.65 12.98 20.38
C GLU A 130 0.59 13.58 19.68
N ASP A 131 0.52 14.85 19.30
CA ASP A 131 1.61 15.62 18.67
C ASP A 131 2.24 15.02 17.39
N VAL A 132 1.53 14.11 16.71
CA VAL A 132 1.93 13.58 15.40
C VAL A 132 1.81 14.66 14.33
N ASN A 133 2.89 14.88 13.58
CA ASN A 133 2.96 15.92 12.55
C ASN A 133 3.66 15.41 11.28
N PHE A 134 3.69 16.27 10.25
CA PHE A 134 4.23 15.91 8.93
C PHE A 134 5.72 15.53 8.96
N ALA A 135 6.51 16.00 9.93
CA ALA A 135 7.92 15.60 10.04
C ALA A 135 8.06 14.11 10.40
N HIS A 136 7.20 13.58 11.28
CA HIS A 136 7.17 12.16 11.61
C HIS A 136 6.80 11.31 10.38
N LEU A 137 5.82 11.77 9.60
CA LEU A 137 5.44 11.12 8.34
C LEU A 137 6.61 11.06 7.35
N LYS A 138 7.32 12.19 7.17
CA LYS A 138 8.50 12.23 6.30
C LYS A 138 9.58 11.27 6.76
N ASP A 139 9.92 11.26 8.05
CA ASP A 139 10.94 10.39 8.62
C ASP A 139 10.63 8.91 8.38
N LEU A 140 9.38 8.49 8.63
CA LEU A 140 8.95 7.13 8.34
C LEU A 140 9.07 6.78 6.85
N ILE A 141 8.65 7.68 5.96
CA ILE A 141 8.76 7.46 4.51
C ILE A 141 10.23 7.37 4.06
N TYR A 142 11.13 8.21 4.60
CA TYR A 142 12.56 8.10 4.33
C TYR A 142 13.09 6.72 4.73
N LYS A 143 12.76 6.24 5.93
CA LYS A 143 13.14 4.89 6.40
C LYS A 143 12.62 3.79 5.47
N ILE A 144 11.36 3.88 5.04
CA ILE A 144 10.78 2.91 4.09
C ILE A 144 11.54 2.94 2.76
N CYS A 145 11.75 4.11 2.18
CA CYS A 145 12.41 4.23 0.87
C CYS A 145 13.88 3.81 0.92
N HIS A 146 14.60 4.16 1.99
CA HIS A 146 16.00 3.76 2.14
C HIS A 146 16.12 2.25 2.39
N SER A 147 15.16 1.62 3.06
CA SER A 147 15.11 0.17 3.19
C SER A 147 14.92 -0.51 1.83
N LEU A 148 14.08 0.04 0.94
CA LEU A 148 13.79 -0.55 -0.37
C LEU A 148 14.85 -0.25 -1.43
N PHE A 149 15.36 0.98 -1.47
CA PHE A 149 16.17 1.52 -2.57
C PHE A 149 17.61 1.86 -2.16
N GLY A 150 17.95 1.73 -0.87
CA GLY A 150 19.24 2.08 -0.30
C GLY A 150 19.33 3.53 0.19
N GLU A 151 20.32 3.81 1.06
CA GLU A 151 20.53 5.12 1.70
C GLU A 151 20.86 6.26 0.71
N GLU A 152 21.31 5.93 -0.50
CA GLU A 152 21.62 6.91 -1.55
C GLU A 152 20.39 7.32 -2.37
N ALA A 153 19.22 6.75 -2.07
CA ALA A 153 17.98 7.07 -2.77
C ALA A 153 17.62 8.54 -2.57
N GLN A 154 17.39 9.25 -3.68
CA GLN A 154 16.93 10.64 -3.63
C GLN A 154 15.41 10.68 -3.67
N LEU A 155 14.82 11.32 -2.67
CA LEU A 155 13.37 11.48 -2.53
C LEU A 155 12.95 12.92 -2.82
N ARG A 156 11.78 13.07 -3.44
CA ARG A 156 11.11 14.35 -3.64
C ARG A 156 9.68 14.28 -3.13
N PHE A 157 9.34 15.14 -2.17
CA PHE A 157 7.96 15.34 -1.71
C PHE A 157 7.35 16.50 -2.49
N ARG A 158 6.19 16.28 -3.10
CA ARG A 158 5.44 17.32 -3.82
C ARG A 158 4.01 17.41 -3.27
N PRO A 159 3.43 18.62 -3.15
CA PRO A 159 2.03 18.74 -2.77
C PRO A 159 1.12 17.96 -3.72
N SER A 160 0.13 17.29 -3.16
CA SER A 160 -0.96 16.64 -3.90
C SER A 160 -2.29 16.90 -3.18
N TYR A 161 -3.33 16.15 -3.53
CA TYR A 161 -4.64 16.23 -2.90
C TYR A 161 -5.25 14.84 -2.73
N PHE A 162 -5.54 14.48 -1.48
CA PHE A 162 -6.38 13.33 -1.15
C PHE A 162 -7.47 13.77 -0.17
N PRO A 163 -8.76 13.49 -0.40
CA PRO A 163 -9.85 13.98 0.45
C PRO A 163 -9.74 13.62 1.93
N PHE A 164 -9.03 12.53 2.26
CA PHE A 164 -8.82 12.02 3.61
C PHE A 164 -7.53 12.52 4.27
N THR A 165 -6.76 13.42 3.64
CA THR A 165 -5.58 14.04 4.28
C THR A 165 -5.49 15.55 4.05
N GLU A 166 -4.91 16.28 5.00
CA GLU A 166 -4.60 17.70 4.90
C GLU A 166 -3.52 18.09 5.94
N PRO A 167 -2.27 18.40 5.53
CA PRO A 167 -1.75 18.45 4.16
C PRO A 167 -1.54 17.07 3.51
N SER A 168 -1.67 17.03 2.18
CA SER A 168 -1.39 15.87 1.32
C SER A 168 -0.10 16.05 0.52
N ALA A 169 0.59 14.95 0.23
CA ALA A 169 1.78 14.92 -0.61
C ALA A 169 1.88 13.61 -1.41
N GLU A 170 2.58 13.69 -2.53
CA GLU A 170 3.10 12.52 -3.26
C GLU A 170 4.63 12.48 -3.13
N VAL A 171 5.18 11.28 -3.20
CA VAL A 171 6.62 11.04 -3.05
C VAL A 171 7.14 10.35 -4.29
N ASP A 172 8.19 10.95 -4.85
CA ASP A 172 8.91 10.42 -6.00
C ASP A 172 10.33 9.98 -5.58
N VAL A 173 10.84 8.92 -6.20
CA VAL A 173 12.24 8.48 -6.11
C VAL A 173 12.94 8.71 -7.44
N LEU A 174 14.19 9.20 -7.40
CA LEU A 174 15.01 9.37 -8.60
C LEU A 174 15.54 8.02 -9.08
N PHE A 175 15.19 7.63 -10.30
CA PHE A 175 15.68 6.43 -10.97
C PHE A 175 16.34 6.81 -12.31
N GLY A 176 17.67 6.71 -12.37
CA GLY A 176 18.45 7.31 -13.45
C GLY A 176 18.27 8.83 -13.44
N ASP A 177 17.80 9.38 -14.56
CA ASP A 177 17.55 10.82 -14.71
C ASP A 177 16.05 11.18 -14.57
N LYS A 178 15.21 10.26 -14.09
CA LYS A 178 13.75 10.44 -14.02
C LYS A 178 13.21 10.26 -12.61
N TRP A 179 12.28 11.12 -12.25
CA TRP A 179 11.49 10.97 -11.03
C TRP A 179 10.33 10.00 -11.28
N LEU A 180 10.23 8.97 -10.43
CA LEU A 180 9.14 8.00 -10.45
C LEU A 180 8.31 8.16 -9.18
N GLU A 181 7.02 8.41 -9.33
CA GLU A 181 6.07 8.42 -8.22
C GLU A 181 5.97 7.02 -7.61
N ILE A 182 6.04 6.92 -6.28
CA ILE A 182 5.99 5.64 -5.56
C ILE A 182 4.87 5.55 -4.52
N LEU A 183 4.40 6.67 -3.95
CA LEU A 183 3.33 6.68 -2.96
C LEU A 183 2.68 8.07 -2.81
N GLY A 184 1.43 8.05 -2.34
CA GLY A 184 0.72 9.21 -1.77
C GLY A 184 0.68 9.11 -0.25
N CYS A 185 0.71 10.26 0.43
CA CYS A 185 0.68 10.35 1.88
C CYS A 185 0.10 11.69 2.37
N GLY A 186 -0.13 11.81 3.67
CA GLY A 186 -0.54 13.07 4.28
C GLY A 186 -0.89 12.93 5.74
N VAL A 187 -1.19 14.06 6.39
CA VAL A 187 -1.75 14.08 7.75
C VAL A 187 -3.25 13.81 7.63
N VAL A 188 -3.82 12.93 8.45
CA VAL A 188 -5.25 12.59 8.40
C VAL A 188 -6.10 13.86 8.49
N ASN A 189 -7.08 13.99 7.60
CA ASN A 189 -7.97 15.15 7.56
C ASN A 189 -8.86 15.14 8.82
N PRO A 190 -9.05 16.27 9.54
CA PRO A 190 -9.92 16.33 10.73
C PRO A 190 -11.39 15.93 10.53
N LYS A 191 -11.85 15.80 9.27
CA LYS A 191 -13.20 15.32 8.94
C LYS A 191 -13.32 13.79 8.90
N VAL A 192 -12.20 13.09 8.82
CA VAL A 192 -12.09 11.62 8.87
C VAL A 192 -12.04 11.20 10.33
#